data_AF-A0A348PHN4-F1
#
_entry.id   AF-A0A348PHN4-F1
#
_cell.length_a   1.000
_cell.length_b   1.000
_cell.length_c   1.000
_cell.angle_alpha   90.00
_cell.angle_beta   90.00
_cell.angle_gamma   90.00
#
_symmetry.space_group_name_H-M   'P 1'
#
loop_
_entity.id
_entity.type
_entity.pdbx_description
1 polymer ?
#
loop_
_entity_poly.entity_id
_entity_poly.type
_entity_poly.pdbx_seq_one_letter_code
_entity_poly.pdbx_strand_id
1 'polypeptide(L)'
;MDLHPDAPTLERRHLRRRCVQCGLAADSIEQPNRDQCPRCGCDLAARPPRSYAEMEGLFDLPPNAVAVDAQVRARADAASARWLLVVVAVGLAAIATLAATMLMAGTRI
;
A
#
# COMPACT_ATOMS: atom_id res chain seq x y z
N MET A 1 -6.97 -34.38 4.68
CA MET A 1 -6.33 -33.06 4.81
C MET A 1 -7.34 -32.21 5.54
N ASP A 2 -7.42 -32.47 6.85
CA ASP A 2 -8.50 -32.03 7.72
C ASP A 2 -8.24 -30.60 8.17
N LEU A 3 -9.15 -29.70 7.82
CA LEU A 3 -9.18 -28.33 8.29
C LEU A 3 -9.60 -28.34 9.77
N HIS A 4 -8.67 -27.98 10.65
CA HIS A 4 -8.91 -27.85 12.09
C HIS A 4 -9.94 -26.71 12.33
N PRO A 5 -11.12 -26.99 12.90
CA PRO A 5 -12.22 -26.02 13.04
C PRO A 5 -11.97 -24.91 14.09
N ASP A 6 -10.82 -24.94 14.76
CA ASP A 6 -10.47 -24.05 15.87
C ASP A 6 -9.47 -22.96 15.50
N ALA A 7 -9.21 -22.72 14.22
CA ALA A 7 -8.34 -21.60 13.81
C ALA A 7 -8.99 -20.28 14.29
N PRO A 8 -8.42 -19.60 15.31
CA PRO A 8 -9.05 -18.42 15.87
C PRO A 8 -9.00 -17.31 14.83
N THR A 9 -10.17 -16.79 14.46
CA THR A 9 -10.33 -15.66 13.53
C THR A 9 -9.36 -14.54 13.91
N LEU A 10 -8.37 -14.26 13.04
CA LEU A 10 -7.35 -13.22 13.23
C LEU A 10 -7.98 -11.84 13.52
N GLU A 11 -9.23 -11.63 13.10
CA GLU A 11 -9.99 -10.40 13.28
C GLU A 11 -10.18 -9.97 14.75
N ARG A 12 -10.23 -10.89 15.72
CA ARG A 12 -10.50 -10.52 17.13
C ARG A 12 -9.26 -10.36 18.00
N ARG A 13 -8.10 -10.89 17.58
CA ARG A 13 -6.92 -10.95 18.45
C ARG A 13 -6.23 -9.58 18.59
N HIS A 14 -6.36 -8.71 17.59
CA HIS A 14 -5.74 -7.39 17.58
C HIS A 14 -6.59 -6.27 18.20
N LEU A 15 -7.87 -6.53 18.51
CA LEU A 15 -8.78 -5.51 19.04
C LEU A 15 -8.63 -5.27 20.54
N ARG A 16 -8.07 -6.24 21.29
CA ARG A 16 -7.82 -6.09 22.73
C ARG A 16 -6.33 -5.90 22.98
N ARG A 17 -5.97 -4.76 23.60
CA ARG A 17 -4.59 -4.50 24.05
C ARG A 17 -4.18 -5.58 25.06
N ARG A 18 -2.99 -6.14 24.88
CA ARG A 18 -2.36 -7.09 25.81
C ARG A 18 -0.90 -6.72 25.97
N CYS A 19 -0.32 -7.01 27.12
CA CYS A 19 1.11 -6.93 27.34
C CYS A 19 1.82 -7.87 26.36
N VAL A 20 2.73 -7.33 25.55
CA VAL A 20 3.47 -8.09 24.53
C VAL A 20 4.43 -9.11 25.14
N GLN A 21 4.84 -8.91 26.40
CA GLN A 21 5.84 -9.74 27.05
C GLN A 21 5.26 -10.89 27.88
N CYS A 22 4.17 -10.67 28.62
CA CYS A 22 3.56 -11.71 29.46
C CYS A 22 2.11 -12.07 29.08
N GLY A 23 1.53 -11.41 28.07
CA GLY A 23 0.18 -11.70 27.57
C GLY A 23 -0.98 -11.20 28.44
N LEU A 24 -0.69 -10.51 29.56
CA LEU A 24 -1.71 -9.93 30.44
C LEU A 24 -2.61 -8.98 29.65
N ALA A 25 -3.92 -9.12 29.78
CA ALA A 25 -4.87 -8.31 29.05
C ALA A 25 -5.00 -6.90 29.67
N ALA A 26 -5.06 -5.86 28.85
CA ALA A 26 -5.04 -4.48 29.34
C ALA A 26 -6.29 -4.10 30.16
N ASP A 27 -7.40 -4.80 29.95
CA ASP A 27 -8.63 -4.69 30.74
C ASP A 27 -8.46 -5.18 32.20
N SER A 28 -7.44 -6.01 32.46
CA SER A 28 -7.09 -6.49 33.80
C SER A 28 -6.09 -5.63 34.58
N ILE A 29 -5.72 -4.44 34.04
CA ILE A 29 -4.75 -3.53 34.67
C ILE A 29 -5.47 -2.37 35.34
N GLU A 30 -5.49 -2.37 36.68
CA GLU A 30 -6.15 -1.37 37.51
C GLU A 30 -5.38 -0.01 37.53
N GLN A 31 -6.11 1.11 37.64
CA GLN A 31 -5.49 2.44 37.82
C GLN A 31 -4.90 2.54 39.23
N PRO A 32 -3.69 3.11 39.42
CA PRO A 32 -3.11 4.18 38.60
C PRO A 32 -2.04 3.77 37.56
N ASN A 33 -1.63 2.51 37.49
CA ASN A 33 -0.39 2.12 36.80
C ASN A 33 -0.59 1.65 35.34
N ARG A 34 -1.44 2.34 34.56
CA ARG A 34 -1.82 1.90 33.19
C ARG A 34 -0.69 1.90 32.17
N ASP A 35 0.41 2.56 32.49
CA ASP A 35 1.57 2.67 31.60
C ASP A 35 2.59 1.55 31.82
N GLN A 36 2.45 0.72 32.86
CA GLN A 36 3.32 -0.42 33.09
C GLN A 36 2.54 -1.68 33.43
N CYS A 37 2.96 -2.80 32.86
CA CYS A 37 2.40 -4.10 33.19
C CYS A 37 2.76 -4.47 34.64
N PRO A 38 1.79 -4.69 35.54
CA PRO A 38 2.08 -5.00 36.95
C PRO A 38 2.79 -6.35 37.14
N ARG A 39 2.72 -7.24 36.13
CA ARG A 39 3.29 -8.59 36.20
C ARG A 39 4.76 -8.66 35.76
N CYS A 40 5.17 -7.84 34.80
CA CYS A 40 6.51 -7.93 34.20
C CYS A 40 7.21 -6.57 34.02
N GLY A 41 6.59 -5.47 34.43
CA GLY A 41 7.15 -4.12 34.29
C GLY A 41 7.25 -3.60 32.85
N CYS A 42 6.71 -4.33 31.85
CA CYS A 42 6.70 -3.90 30.46
C CYS A 42 5.96 -2.57 30.33
N ASP A 43 6.55 -1.62 29.60
CA ASP A 43 5.89 -0.36 29.24
C ASP A 43 4.69 -0.65 28.31
N LEU A 44 3.53 -0.15 28.71
CA LEU A 44 2.26 -0.25 28.01
C LEU A 44 1.78 1.11 27.49
N ALA A 45 2.58 2.17 27.68
CA ALA A 45 2.30 3.47 27.13
C ALA A 45 2.05 3.38 25.62
N ALA A 46 1.17 4.25 25.13
CA ALA A 46 0.85 4.30 23.71
C ALA A 46 2.11 4.67 22.91
N ARG A 47 2.72 3.68 22.26
CA ARG A 47 3.76 3.93 21.25
C ARG A 47 3.10 4.66 20.07
N PRO A 48 3.66 5.78 19.58
CA PRO A 48 3.14 6.42 18.38
C PRO A 48 3.19 5.42 17.21
N PRO A 49 2.22 5.50 16.27
CA PRO A 49 2.27 4.68 15.06
C PRO A 49 3.57 5.02 14.32
N ARG A 50 4.46 4.04 14.21
CA ARG A 50 5.69 4.14 13.42
C ARG A 50 5.46 3.47 12.08
N SER A 51 5.95 4.09 11.01
CA SER A 51 5.98 3.41 9.71
C SER A 51 6.88 2.17 9.79
N TYR A 52 6.65 1.17 8.94
CA TYR A 52 7.54 0.00 8.84
C TYR A 52 8.98 0.44 8.55
N ALA A 53 9.15 1.48 7.74
CA ALA A 53 10.45 2.09 7.47
C ALA A 53 11.15 2.60 8.73
N GLU A 54 10.43 3.21 9.69
CA GLU A 54 11.01 3.61 10.98
C GLU A 54 11.37 2.43 11.87
N MET A 55 10.59 1.35 11.83
CA MET A 55 10.86 0.15 12.63
C MET A 55 12.11 -0.60 12.15
N GLU A 56 12.33 -0.61 10.83
CA GLU A 56 13.52 -1.19 10.18
C GLU A 56 14.74 -0.25 10.22
N GLY A 57 14.61 0.97 10.78
CA GLY A 57 15.71 1.93 10.82
C GLY A 57 16.07 2.53 9.46
N LEU A 58 15.18 2.47 8.47
CA LEU A 58 15.40 2.94 7.10
C LEU A 58 15.41 4.48 6.95
N PHE A 59 15.16 5.23 8.03
CA PHE A 59 15.08 6.70 8.01
C PHE A 59 16.43 7.41 7.96
N ASP A 60 17.50 6.78 8.45
CA ASP A 60 18.83 7.39 8.51
C ASP A 60 19.68 7.10 7.26
N LEU A 61 19.14 6.35 6.28
CA LEU A 61 19.86 6.13 5.03
C LEU A 61 19.72 7.38 4.15
N PRO A 62 20.83 8.04 3.79
CA PRO A 62 20.76 9.12 2.82
C PRO A 62 20.18 8.56 1.51
N PRO A 63 19.25 9.29 0.87
CA PRO A 63 18.68 8.85 -0.39
C PRO A 63 19.81 8.63 -1.39
N ASN A 64 19.91 7.42 -1.93
CA ASN A 64 20.85 7.14 -3.00
C ASN A 64 20.38 7.88 -4.26
N ALA A 65 21.02 9.02 -4.55
CA ALA A 65 20.65 9.89 -5.67
C ALA A 65 20.56 9.12 -7.01
N VAL A 66 21.45 8.14 -7.23
CA VAL A 66 21.44 7.31 -8.43
C VAL A 66 20.19 6.43 -8.50
N ALA A 67 19.80 5.82 -7.38
CA ALA A 67 18.60 5.00 -7.31
C ALA A 67 17.32 5.83 -7.47
N VAL A 68 17.29 7.03 -6.87
CA VAL A 68 16.18 7.98 -7.02
C VAL A 68 16.04 8.42 -8.48
N ASP A 69 17.14 8.83 -9.12
CA ASP A 69 17.14 9.25 -10.52
C ASP A 69 16.70 8.11 -11.45
N ALA A 70 17.18 6.89 -11.23
CA ALA A 70 16.77 5.72 -12.00
C ALA A 70 15.25 5.47 -11.87
N GLN A 71 14.69 5.63 -10.66
CA GLN A 71 13.26 5.47 -10.42
C GLN A 71 12.44 6.58 -11.10
N VAL A 72 12.93 7.82 -11.08
CA VAL A 72 12.29 8.95 -11.77
C VAL A 72 12.25 8.71 -13.29
N ARG A 73 13.38 8.27 -13.87
CA ARG A 73 13.46 7.93 -15.31
C ARG A 73 12.52 6.79 -15.67
N ALA A 74 12.52 5.70 -14.88
CA ALA A 74 11.63 4.57 -15.12
C ALA A 74 10.14 4.97 -15.10
N ARG A 75 9.75 5.88 -14.20
CA ARG A 75 8.37 6.42 -14.16
C ARG A 75 8.06 7.29 -15.38
N ALA A 76 9.00 8.12 -15.81
CA ALA A 76 8.85 8.95 -17.01
C ALA A 76 8.72 8.08 -18.27
N ASP A 77 9.52 7.03 -18.39
CA ASP A 77 9.49 6.08 -19.52
C ASP A 77 8.17 5.29 -19.54
N ALA A 78 7.69 4.84 -18.38
CA ALA A 78 6.40 4.16 -18.29
C ALA A 78 5.24 5.10 -18.64
N ALA A 79 5.32 6.37 -18.23
CA ALA A 79 4.31 7.37 -18.55
C ALA A 79 4.30 7.71 -20.05
N SER A 80 5.48 7.90 -20.66
CA SER A 80 5.59 8.21 -22.09
C SER A 80 5.09 7.06 -22.96
N ALA A 81 5.42 5.81 -22.62
CA ALA A 81 4.91 4.63 -23.32
C ALA A 81 3.38 4.54 -23.29
N ARG A 82 2.75 4.81 -22.14
CA ARG A 82 1.29 4.84 -22.01
C ARG A 82 0.67 5.95 -22.87
N TRP A 83 1.25 7.13 -22.88
CA TRP A 83 0.75 8.26 -23.69
C TRP A 83 0.93 8.02 -25.19
N LEU A 84 2.03 7.39 -25.62
CA LEU A 84 2.21 7.01 -27.02
C LEU A 84 1.10 6.08 -27.50
N LEU A 85 0.69 5.10 -26.70
CA LEU A 85 -0.44 4.23 -27.04
C LEU A 85 -1.75 5.02 -27.22
N VAL A 86 -2.01 6.00 -26.34
CA VAL A 86 -3.19 6.88 -26.46
C VAL A 86 -3.14 7.69 -27.75
N VAL A 87 -2.01 8.32 -28.06
CA VAL A 87 -1.84 9.13 -29.28
C VAL A 87 -2.03 8.28 -30.52
N VAL A 88 -1.44 7.09 -30.56
CA VAL A 88 -1.61 6.15 -31.69
C VAL A 88 -3.07 5.74 -31.84
N ALA A 89 -3.74 5.37 -30.74
CA ALA A 89 -5.15 4.97 -30.78
C ALA A 89 -6.06 6.10 -31.29
N VAL A 90 -5.84 7.33 -30.81
CA VAL A 90 -6.59 8.51 -31.28
C VAL A 90 -6.32 8.78 -32.77
N GLY A 91 -5.06 8.69 -33.21
CA GLY A 91 -4.70 8.85 -34.61
C GLY A 91 -5.37 7.82 -35.52
N LEU A 92 -5.36 6.55 -35.13
CA LEU A 92 -6.04 5.48 -35.85
C LEU A 92 -7.56 5.69 -35.92
N ALA A 93 -8.18 6.13 -34.82
CA ALA A 93 -9.61 6.45 -34.81
C ALA A 93 -9.94 7.64 -35.74
N ALA A 94 -9.10 8.68 -35.77
CA ALA A 94 -9.27 9.81 -36.69
C ALA A 94 -9.13 9.39 -38.16
N ILE A 95 -8.15 8.54 -38.48
CA ILE A 95 -7.98 8.01 -39.84
C ILE A 95 -9.18 7.14 -40.25
N ALA A 96 -9.63 6.26 -39.35
CA ALA A 96 -10.78 5.39 -39.61
C ALA A 96 -12.07 6.19 -39.85
N THR A 97 -12.31 7.25 -39.06
CA THR A 97 -13.48 8.13 -39.26
C THR A 97 -13.40 8.88 -40.58
N LEU A 98 -12.24 9.42 -40.97
CA LEU A 98 -12.05 10.06 -42.28
C LEU A 98 -12.24 9.08 -43.44
N ALA A 99 -11.72 7.85 -43.34
CA ALA A 99 -11.91 6.83 -44.37
C ALA A 99 -13.40 6.44 -44.51
N ALA A 100 -14.11 6.28 -43.38
CA ALA A 100 -15.52 5.95 -43.38
C ALA A 100 -16.39 7.06 -43.99
N THR A 101 -16.10 8.34 -43.70
CA THR A 101 -16.85 9.46 -44.28
C THR A 101 -16.62 9.57 -45.79
N MET A 102 -15.38 9.35 -46.27
CA MET A 102 -15.07 9.34 -47.70
C MET A 102 -15.78 8.19 -48.43
N LEU A 103 -15.80 6.98 -47.85
CA LEU A 103 -16.52 5.84 -48.43
C LEU A 103 -18.04 6.06 -48.49
N MET A 104 -18.63 6.66 -47.45
CA MET A 104 -20.07 6.98 -47.44
C MET A 104 -20.44 8.12 -48.40
N ALA A 105 -19.53 9.06 -48.66
CA ALA A 105 -19.74 10.12 -49.64
C ALA A 105 -19.64 9.58 -51.08
N GLY A 106 -18.68 8.69 -51.35
CA GLY A 106 -18.45 8.11 -52.68
C GLY A 106 -19.53 7.15 -53.16
N THR A 107 -20.29 6.50 -52.26
CA THR A 107 -21.38 5.59 -52.62
C THR A 107 -22.70 6.28 -52.96
N ARG A 108 -22.77 7.63 -52.84
CA ARG A 108 -23.97 8.43 -53.13
C ARG A 108 -23.97 9.08 -54.51
N ILE A 109 -23.01 8.72 -55.37
CA ILE A 109 -22.87 9.15 -56.76
C ILE A 109 -23.16 7.96 -57.66
#